data_AF-A0A1T4XRD1-F1
#
_entry.id   AF-A0A1T4XRD1-F1
#
_cell.length_a   1.000
_cell.length_b   1.000
_cell.length_c   1.000
_cell.angle_alpha   90.00
_cell.angle_beta   90.00
_cell.angle_gamma   90.00
#
_symmetry.space_group_name_H-M   'P 1'
#
loop_
_entity.id
_entity.type
_entity.pdbx_description
1 polymer ?
#
loop_
_entity_poly.entity_id
_entity_poly.type
_entity_poly.pdbx_seq_one_letter_code
_entity_poly.pdbx_strand_id
1 'polypeptide(L)'
;MKRDRSSRVDRFGYSSIELLTVLALSAIVIGGMVVSYGTLVRSQPQVASVVEVPLANSRLTNFYGTSSSSYKDTPVAPSYGSLARAEMLREQFYHDVLSATAVYCLPRNNDNTWKPAYISYDPEVDDELDTPQKFREHIIRVAGVSASLYLDFRNPGVTSTALATNASIFILSFSAQAKKMRVQAIYDIDVIRFSTGGTQPLGFHASVKRFTDPYPLPTNTTYNLVPAGHYSVFYPPANPAARVATDFAKDGFTPLFVTFERHTRLAQRESTAIDRFKLAAERPFYFIWWPDPAARHLGEQANTAAASLPQQAYNHMAGRTSFMFTVPMFPTL
;
A
#
# COMPACT_ATOMS: atom_id res chain seq x y z
N MET A 1 -3.30 84.55 60.15
CA MET A 1 -2.42 83.38 59.90
C MET A 1 -3.30 82.21 59.44
N LYS A 2 -3.51 82.05 58.13
CA LYS A 2 -4.19 80.88 57.52
C LYS A 2 -3.12 80.16 56.68
N ARG A 3 -2.80 78.92 57.05
CA ARG A 3 -1.90 78.04 56.29
C ARG A 3 -2.71 77.38 55.18
N ASP A 4 -2.34 77.65 53.95
CA ASP A 4 -2.87 76.99 52.76
C ASP A 4 -2.20 75.61 52.63
N ARG A 5 -2.99 74.53 52.65
CA ARG A 5 -2.51 73.17 52.36
C ARG A 5 -2.70 72.94 50.87
N SER A 6 -1.66 73.22 50.09
CA SER A 6 -1.56 72.77 48.70
C SER A 6 -1.38 71.25 48.68
N SER A 7 -2.36 70.54 48.12
CA SER A 7 -2.27 69.12 47.77
C SER A 7 -1.27 68.94 46.62
N ARG A 8 -0.20 68.16 46.85
CA ARG A 8 0.58 67.59 45.75
C ARG A 8 -0.27 66.53 45.08
N VAL A 9 -0.71 66.80 43.87
CA VAL A 9 -1.22 65.78 42.95
C VAL A 9 0.00 65.04 42.41
N ASP A 10 0.17 63.79 42.79
CA ASP A 10 1.15 62.89 42.18
C ASP A 10 0.81 62.78 40.68
N ARG A 11 1.72 63.27 39.84
CA ARG A 11 1.60 63.16 38.38
C ARG A 11 1.97 61.74 37.98
N PHE A 12 0.98 60.84 37.94
CA PHE A 12 1.11 59.53 37.33
C PHE A 12 1.05 59.66 35.81
N GLY A 13 2.16 60.06 35.18
CA GLY A 13 2.33 60.06 33.73
C GLY A 13 3.56 59.25 33.36
N TYR A 14 3.41 58.26 32.48
CA TYR A 14 4.53 57.49 31.95
C TYR A 14 5.48 58.40 31.17
N SER A 15 6.78 58.25 31.40
CA SER A 15 7.79 58.94 30.61
C SER A 15 7.85 58.37 29.19
N SER A 16 8.23 59.19 28.21
CA SER A 16 8.31 58.78 26.81
C SER A 16 9.26 57.58 26.60
N ILE A 17 10.28 57.44 27.45
CA ILE A 17 11.22 56.32 27.41
C ILE A 17 10.61 55.02 27.95
N GLU A 18 9.77 55.09 28.99
CA GLU A 18 9.01 53.93 29.50
C GLU A 18 7.99 53.44 28.47
N LEU A 19 7.32 54.35 27.76
CA LEU A 19 6.41 53.96 26.69
C LEU A 19 7.17 53.26 25.54
N LEU A 20 8.35 53.77 25.18
CA LEU A 20 9.15 53.26 24.09
C LEU A 20 9.77 51.88 24.42
N THR A 21 10.20 51.67 25.66
CA THR A 21 10.69 50.36 26.11
C THR A 21 9.57 49.33 26.18
N VAL A 22 8.37 49.70 26.65
CA VAL A 22 7.20 48.82 26.64
C VAL A 22 6.81 48.43 25.22
N LEU A 23 6.76 49.39 24.28
CA LEU A 23 6.46 49.10 22.87
C LEU A 23 7.50 48.19 22.22
N ALA A 24 8.79 48.42 22.49
CA ALA A 24 9.87 47.58 21.95
C ALA A 24 9.82 46.14 22.51
N LEU A 25 9.63 45.98 23.83
CA LEU A 25 9.45 44.67 24.46
C LEU A 25 8.21 43.95 23.94
N SER A 26 7.10 44.65 23.76
CA SER A 26 5.87 44.09 23.20
C SER A 26 6.08 43.56 21.78
N ALA A 27 6.79 44.31 20.93
CA ALA A 27 7.07 43.90 19.56
C ALA A 27 7.95 42.65 19.49
N ILE A 28 8.97 42.54 20.36
CA ILE A 28 9.85 41.37 20.41
C ILE A 28 9.08 40.13 20.86
N VAL A 29 8.26 40.26 21.92
CA VAL A 29 7.47 39.14 22.46
C VAL A 29 6.44 38.66 21.43
N ILE A 30 5.70 39.57 20.80
CA ILE A 30 4.69 39.23 19.79
C ILE A 30 5.37 38.62 18.55
N GLY A 31 6.49 39.20 18.09
CA GLY A 31 7.25 38.67 16.95
C GLY A 31 7.78 37.25 17.21
N GLY A 32 8.33 37.02 18.40
CA GLY A 32 8.79 35.68 18.81
C GLY A 32 7.66 34.66 18.88
N MET A 33 6.50 35.05 19.41
CA MET A 33 5.31 34.18 19.44
C MET A 33 4.78 33.86 18.04
N VAL A 34 4.73 34.83 17.12
CA VAL A 34 4.24 34.60 15.74
C VAL A 34 5.17 33.67 14.96
N VAL A 35 6.48 33.85 15.08
CA VAL A 35 7.46 32.96 14.43
C VAL A 35 7.38 31.56 15.04
N SER A 36 7.34 31.45 16.37
CA SER A 36 7.24 30.16 17.07
C SER A 36 5.94 29.43 16.77
N TYR A 37 4.81 30.14 16.73
CA TYR A 37 3.51 29.61 16.34
C TYR A 37 3.50 29.20 14.86
N GLY A 38 4.08 30.01 13.97
CA GLY A 38 4.24 29.67 12.56
C GLY A 38 5.10 28.43 12.35
N THR A 39 6.19 28.27 13.12
CA THR A 39 6.99 27.04 13.10
C THR A 39 6.23 25.85 13.68
N LEU A 40 5.48 26.02 14.78
CA LEU A 40 4.68 24.95 15.39
C LEU A 40 3.57 24.48 14.45
N VAL A 41 2.80 25.39 13.86
CA VAL A 41 1.72 25.08 12.91
C VAL A 41 2.26 24.45 11.63
N ARG A 42 3.42 24.88 11.12
CA ARG A 42 4.08 24.25 9.95
C ARG A 42 4.76 22.92 10.28
N SER A 43 5.13 22.71 11.54
CA SER A 43 5.73 21.45 12.02
C SER A 43 4.71 20.43 12.50
N GLN A 44 3.46 20.84 12.71
CA GLN A 44 2.38 19.90 12.95
C GLN A 44 2.17 19.08 11.67
N PRO A 45 2.28 17.74 11.73
CA PRO A 45 1.84 16.91 10.63
C PRO A 45 0.36 17.23 10.42
N GLN A 46 -0.01 17.78 9.25
CA GLN A 46 -1.40 18.04 8.94
C GLN A 46 -2.16 16.71 9.00
N VAL A 47 -2.94 16.55 10.06
CA VAL A 47 -3.74 15.35 10.31
C VAL A 47 -4.86 15.36 9.26
N ALA A 48 -4.76 14.44 8.30
CA ALA A 48 -5.75 14.19 7.25
C ALA A 48 -5.97 15.37 6.25
N SER A 49 -4.96 15.67 5.44
CA SER A 49 -5.25 16.27 4.13
C SER A 49 -5.77 15.19 3.17
N VAL A 50 -6.75 15.55 2.35
CA VAL A 50 -7.28 14.70 1.28
C VAL A 50 -6.76 15.27 -0.04
N VAL A 51 -6.38 14.39 -0.96
CA VAL A 51 -6.01 14.77 -2.32
C VAL A 51 -6.96 14.09 -3.31
N GLU A 52 -7.38 14.87 -4.30
CA GLU A 52 -8.15 14.35 -5.43
C GLU A 52 -7.20 13.60 -6.36
N VAL A 53 -7.31 12.26 -6.35
CA VAL A 53 -6.50 11.42 -7.22
C VAL A 53 -7.28 11.13 -8.51
N PRO A 54 -6.76 11.51 -9.69
CA PRO A 54 -7.42 11.23 -10.96
C PRO A 54 -7.31 9.73 -11.28
N LEU A 55 -8.36 8.98 -10.97
CA LEU A 55 -8.50 7.58 -11.32
C LEU A 55 -9.51 7.47 -12.45
N ALA A 56 -9.09 6.91 -13.59
CA ALA A 56 -9.99 6.71 -14.73
C ALA A 56 -11.26 5.92 -14.32
N ASN A 57 -12.40 6.24 -14.94
CA ASN A 57 -13.71 5.66 -14.55
C ASN A 57 -13.72 4.12 -14.59
N SER A 58 -12.98 3.52 -15.53
CA SER A 58 -12.82 2.05 -15.62
C SER A 58 -12.13 1.48 -14.38
N ARG A 59 -11.09 2.16 -13.89
CA ARG A 59 -10.35 1.78 -12.68
C ARG A 59 -11.20 1.98 -11.42
N LEU A 60 -11.97 3.06 -11.34
CA LEU A 60 -12.89 3.29 -10.22
C LEU A 60 -14.00 2.23 -10.16
N THR A 61 -14.55 1.87 -11.32
CA THR A 61 -15.55 0.81 -11.42
C THR A 61 -14.96 -0.51 -10.96
N ASN A 62 -13.74 -0.83 -11.39
CA ASN A 62 -13.07 -2.06 -11.01
C ASN A 62 -12.64 -2.10 -9.53
N PHE A 63 -12.21 -0.98 -8.97
CA PHE A 63 -11.70 -0.91 -7.60
C PHE A 63 -12.79 -0.81 -6.56
N TYR A 64 -13.84 -0.03 -6.84
CA TYR A 64 -14.83 0.38 -5.85
C TYR A 64 -16.28 0.10 -6.28
N GLY A 65 -16.50 -0.41 -7.50
CA GLY A 65 -17.84 -0.61 -8.03
C GLY A 65 -18.57 0.69 -8.38
N THR A 66 -17.85 1.81 -8.50
CA THR A 66 -18.44 3.13 -8.76
C THR A 66 -17.85 3.78 -10.00
N SER A 67 -18.69 4.39 -10.84
CA SER A 67 -18.29 5.11 -12.06
C SER A 67 -18.62 6.61 -12.02
N SER A 68 -19.02 7.13 -10.85
CA SER A 68 -19.64 8.45 -10.69
C SER A 68 -18.70 9.65 -10.79
N SER A 69 -17.39 9.43 -10.86
CA SER A 69 -16.38 10.49 -11.01
C SER A 69 -15.13 9.96 -11.74
N SER A 70 -14.24 10.86 -12.14
CA SER A 70 -12.87 10.54 -12.61
C SER A 70 -11.81 10.81 -11.54
N TYR A 71 -12.25 11.11 -10.32
CA TYR A 71 -11.40 11.48 -9.19
C TYR A 71 -11.82 10.74 -7.93
N LYS A 72 -10.84 10.37 -7.11
CA LYS A 72 -11.06 9.76 -5.80
C LYS A 72 -10.37 10.57 -4.72
N ASP A 73 -11.17 11.06 -3.79
CA ASP A 73 -10.70 11.62 -2.54
C ASP A 73 -9.93 10.56 -1.75
N THR A 74 -8.63 10.78 -1.63
CA THR A 74 -7.72 9.87 -0.95
C THR A 74 -7.00 10.59 0.19
N PRO A 75 -7.01 10.05 1.42
CA PRO A 75 -6.21 10.61 2.51
C PRO A 75 -4.72 10.57 2.18
N VAL A 76 -4.04 11.69 2.41
CA VAL A 76 -2.58 11.79 2.27
C VAL A 76 -1.91 11.17 3.49
N ALA A 77 -0.81 10.45 3.27
CA ALA A 77 -0.02 9.83 4.32
C ALA A 77 0.77 10.90 5.11
N PRO A 78 0.92 10.76 6.44
CA PRO A 78 0.37 9.70 7.29
C PRO A 78 -1.13 9.91 7.61
N SER A 79 -1.93 8.84 7.57
CA SER A 79 -3.38 8.84 7.84
C SER A 79 -3.78 7.74 8.82
N TYR A 80 -4.10 8.14 10.06
CA TYR A 80 -4.55 7.22 11.11
C TYR A 80 -5.94 6.60 10.84
N GLY A 81 -6.81 7.31 10.11
CA GLY A 81 -8.09 6.76 9.68
C GLY A 81 -7.92 5.64 8.65
N SER A 82 -6.99 5.82 7.70
CA SER A 82 -6.62 4.76 6.76
C SER A 82 -5.88 3.62 7.46
N LEU A 83 -5.06 3.91 8.48
CA LEU A 83 -4.39 2.91 9.31
C LEU A 83 -5.39 2.00 10.04
N ALA A 84 -6.42 2.58 10.68
CA ALA A 84 -7.45 1.79 11.36
C ALA A 84 -8.16 0.82 10.38
N ARG A 85 -8.43 1.25 9.15
CA ARG A 85 -8.98 0.38 8.10
C ARG A 85 -7.98 -0.67 7.63
N ALA A 86 -6.70 -0.34 7.56
CA ALA A 86 -5.65 -1.29 7.22
C ALA A 86 -5.51 -2.38 8.29
N GLU A 87 -5.62 -2.04 9.57
CA GLU A 87 -5.64 -2.99 10.69
C GLU A 87 -6.85 -3.92 10.64
N MET A 88 -8.06 -3.39 10.43
CA MET A 88 -9.25 -4.22 10.23
C MET A 88 -9.08 -5.18 9.04
N LEU A 89 -8.51 -4.70 7.93
CA LEU A 89 -8.27 -5.51 6.75
C LEU A 89 -7.19 -6.58 6.99
N ARG A 90 -6.17 -6.26 7.80
CA ARG A 90 -5.12 -7.19 8.23
C ARG A 90 -5.72 -8.34 9.04
N GLU A 91 -6.58 -8.04 10.01
CA GLU A 91 -7.26 -9.07 10.80
C GLU A 91 -8.11 -9.99 9.92
N GLN A 92 -8.87 -9.41 8.99
CA GLN A 92 -9.64 -10.18 8.03
C GLN A 92 -8.76 -11.05 7.10
N PHE A 93 -7.60 -10.53 6.69
CA PHE A 93 -6.64 -11.28 5.87
C PHE A 93 -6.10 -12.50 6.60
N TYR A 94 -5.70 -12.34 7.87
CA TYR A 94 -5.27 -13.47 8.68
C TYR A 94 -6.39 -14.49 8.85
N HIS A 95 -7.62 -14.06 9.10
CA HIS A 95 -8.77 -14.96 9.19
C HIS A 95 -8.99 -15.74 7.89
N ASP A 96 -8.98 -15.05 6.74
CA ASP A 96 -9.16 -15.69 5.43
C ASP A 96 -8.04 -16.69 5.14
N VAL A 97 -6.77 -16.33 5.40
CA VAL A 97 -5.60 -17.19 5.22
C VAL A 97 -5.68 -18.44 6.10
N LEU A 98 -6.10 -18.32 7.36
CA LEU A 98 -6.23 -19.47 8.27
C LEU A 98 -7.29 -20.47 7.79
N SER A 99 -8.35 -20.00 7.15
CA SER A 99 -9.40 -20.86 6.56
C SER A 99 -9.08 -21.33 5.14
N ALA A 100 -7.95 -20.91 4.57
CA ALA A 100 -7.61 -21.16 3.18
C ALA A 100 -6.95 -22.52 2.98
N THR A 101 -7.26 -23.17 1.87
CA THR A 101 -6.57 -24.39 1.45
C THR A 101 -5.27 -24.09 0.71
N ALA A 102 -5.29 -23.04 -0.11
CA ALA A 102 -4.14 -22.57 -0.85
C ALA A 102 -4.17 -21.04 -1.03
N VAL A 103 -2.98 -20.45 -1.09
CA VAL A 103 -2.78 -19.02 -1.31
C VAL A 103 -1.84 -18.82 -2.51
N TYR A 104 -2.28 -18.07 -3.51
CA TYR A 104 -1.47 -17.75 -4.68
C TYR A 104 -1.29 -16.25 -4.86
N CYS A 105 -0.04 -15.80 -4.88
CA CYS A 105 0.31 -14.41 -5.18
C CYS A 105 0.71 -14.30 -6.65
N LEU A 106 -0.01 -13.47 -7.41
CA LEU A 106 0.25 -13.22 -8.82
C LEU A 106 0.63 -11.74 -9.02
N PRO A 107 1.77 -11.43 -9.66
CA PRO A 107 2.15 -10.07 -9.97
C PRO A 107 1.39 -9.56 -11.18
N ARG A 108 1.16 -8.24 -11.24
CA ARG A 108 0.49 -7.60 -12.38
C ARG A 108 0.94 -6.15 -12.53
N ASN A 109 0.82 -5.63 -13.75
CA ASN A 109 1.00 -4.20 -14.02
C ASN A 109 -0.33 -3.48 -14.25
N ASN A 110 -1.36 -4.22 -14.68
CA ASN A 110 -2.67 -3.68 -15.00
C ASN A 110 -3.68 -3.93 -13.87
N ASP A 111 -4.82 -3.27 -13.97
CA ASP A 111 -5.94 -3.45 -13.05
C ASP A 111 -6.49 -4.87 -13.17
N ASN A 112 -6.70 -5.56 -12.05
CA ASN A 112 -7.25 -6.91 -12.07
C ASN A 112 -8.73 -6.87 -12.48
N THR A 113 -9.09 -7.38 -13.66
CA THR A 113 -10.49 -7.45 -14.14
C THR A 113 -11.15 -8.82 -13.93
N TRP A 114 -10.41 -9.80 -13.40
CA TRP A 114 -10.86 -11.18 -13.25
C TRP A 114 -10.92 -11.59 -11.78
N LYS A 115 -12.16 -11.66 -11.25
CA LYS A 115 -12.44 -11.90 -9.82
C LYS A 115 -13.51 -12.98 -9.65
N PRO A 116 -13.28 -14.22 -10.11
CA PRO A 116 -14.30 -15.26 -10.02
C PRO A 116 -14.47 -15.74 -8.57
N ALA A 117 -15.68 -16.19 -8.23
CA ALA A 117 -15.91 -16.95 -6.99
C ALA A 117 -15.56 -18.44 -7.13
N TYR A 118 -15.53 -18.96 -8.35
CA TYR A 118 -15.22 -20.36 -8.65
C TYR A 118 -14.29 -20.48 -9.86
N ILE A 119 -13.34 -21.38 -9.77
CA ILE A 119 -12.41 -21.72 -10.86
C ILE A 119 -12.63 -23.20 -11.19
N SER A 120 -12.87 -23.53 -12.45
CA SER A 120 -13.01 -24.93 -12.84
C SER A 120 -11.69 -25.68 -12.60
N TYR A 121 -11.79 -26.90 -12.09
CA TYR A 121 -10.65 -27.77 -11.81
C TYR A 121 -11.10 -29.22 -11.85
N ASP A 122 -10.56 -29.99 -12.77
CA ASP A 122 -10.85 -31.40 -12.96
C ASP A 122 -9.61 -32.24 -12.63
N PRO A 123 -9.57 -32.99 -11.50
CA PRO A 123 -8.39 -33.74 -11.10
C PRO A 123 -8.00 -34.88 -12.07
N GLU A 124 -8.88 -35.24 -13.01
CA GLU A 124 -8.59 -36.26 -14.05
C GLU A 124 -7.78 -35.69 -15.23
N VAL A 125 -7.84 -34.38 -15.45
CA VAL A 125 -7.29 -33.70 -16.64
C VAL A 125 -6.31 -32.60 -16.28
N ASP A 126 -6.49 -31.98 -15.12
CA ASP A 126 -5.72 -30.83 -14.67
C ASP A 126 -4.58 -31.28 -13.76
N ASP A 127 -3.40 -30.70 -14.01
CA ASP A 127 -2.21 -30.94 -13.21
C ASP A 127 -2.31 -30.35 -11.79
N GLU A 128 -1.48 -30.88 -10.89
CA GLU A 128 -1.34 -30.35 -9.54
C GLU A 128 -0.97 -28.86 -9.54
N LEU A 129 -1.82 -28.04 -8.93
CA LEU A 129 -1.59 -26.62 -8.72
C LEU A 129 -0.75 -26.48 -7.46
N ASP A 130 0.55 -26.41 -7.66
CA ASP A 130 1.51 -26.55 -6.58
C ASP A 130 2.49 -25.37 -6.47
N THR A 131 2.43 -24.47 -7.46
CA THR A 131 3.27 -23.28 -7.63
C THR A 131 2.39 -22.18 -8.23
N PRO A 132 2.73 -20.90 -8.00
CA PRO A 132 1.97 -19.78 -8.57
C PRO A 132 1.99 -19.79 -10.10
N GLN A 133 3.04 -20.31 -10.74
CA GLN A 133 3.08 -20.44 -12.20
C GLN A 133 2.08 -21.46 -12.72
N LYS A 134 2.03 -22.67 -12.14
CA LYS A 134 1.05 -23.66 -12.56
C LYS A 134 -0.37 -23.15 -12.32
N PHE A 135 -0.60 -22.45 -11.21
CA PHE A 135 -1.88 -21.77 -10.98
C PHE A 135 -2.17 -20.72 -12.06
N ARG A 136 -1.20 -19.88 -12.44
CA ARG A 136 -1.32 -18.90 -13.53
C ARG A 136 -1.64 -19.57 -14.88
N GLU A 137 -0.90 -20.61 -15.25
CA GLU A 137 -1.10 -21.35 -16.50
C GLU A 137 -2.47 -22.03 -16.53
N HIS A 138 -2.90 -22.56 -15.39
CA HIS A 138 -4.24 -23.14 -15.22
C HIS A 138 -5.35 -22.12 -15.47
N ILE A 139 -5.31 -20.95 -14.84
CA ILE A 139 -6.36 -19.93 -15.03
C ILE A 139 -6.38 -19.36 -16.46
N ILE A 140 -5.23 -19.28 -17.12
CA ILE A 140 -5.15 -18.86 -18.54
C ILE A 140 -5.82 -19.91 -19.41
N ARG A 141 -5.51 -21.19 -19.21
CA ARG A 141 -6.05 -22.31 -20.00
C ARG A 141 -7.55 -22.50 -19.77
N VAL A 142 -7.98 -22.53 -18.52
CA VAL A 142 -9.35 -22.96 -18.13
C VAL A 142 -10.34 -21.81 -18.11
N ALA A 143 -9.94 -20.65 -17.60
CA ALA A 143 -10.81 -19.49 -17.48
C ALA A 143 -10.65 -18.46 -18.61
N GLY A 144 -9.73 -18.72 -19.56
CA GLY A 144 -9.48 -17.82 -20.70
C GLY A 144 -8.94 -16.46 -20.30
N VAL A 145 -8.30 -16.35 -19.13
CA VAL A 145 -7.71 -15.11 -18.64
C VAL A 145 -6.57 -14.70 -19.57
N SER A 146 -6.51 -13.41 -19.94
CA SER A 146 -5.41 -12.91 -20.76
C SER A 146 -4.07 -13.19 -20.08
N ALA A 147 -3.12 -13.77 -20.84
CA ALA A 147 -1.75 -14.02 -20.36
C ALA A 147 -1.01 -12.75 -19.94
N SER A 148 -1.49 -11.57 -20.37
CA SER A 148 -0.94 -10.26 -20.00
C SER A 148 -1.52 -9.69 -18.69
N LEU A 149 -2.57 -10.30 -18.12
CA LEU A 149 -3.20 -9.80 -16.89
C LEU A 149 -2.30 -10.08 -15.68
N TYR A 150 -1.84 -11.33 -15.58
CA TYR A 150 -0.89 -11.78 -14.56
C TYR A 150 0.45 -12.06 -15.21
N LEU A 151 1.50 -11.49 -14.63
CA LEU A 151 2.87 -11.72 -15.07
C LEU A 151 3.40 -13.02 -14.48
N ASP A 152 4.51 -13.51 -15.04
CA ASP A 152 5.25 -14.60 -14.40
C ASP A 152 5.65 -14.16 -12.98
N PHE A 153 5.38 -15.04 -12.02
CA PHE A 153 5.58 -14.84 -10.58
C PHE A 153 7.05 -14.84 -10.15
N ARG A 154 7.96 -15.26 -11.04
CA ARG A 154 9.38 -15.41 -10.72
C ARG A 154 9.93 -14.13 -10.09
N ASN A 155 10.53 -14.33 -8.92
CA ASN A 155 10.98 -13.27 -8.03
C ASN A 155 11.77 -12.18 -8.77
N PRO A 156 11.73 -10.94 -8.26
CA PRO A 156 12.51 -9.80 -8.72
C PRO A 156 13.90 -10.17 -9.27
N GLY A 157 14.10 -10.08 -10.59
CA GLY A 157 15.43 -10.14 -11.21
C GLY A 157 15.81 -11.39 -12.00
N VAL A 158 14.91 -12.34 -12.28
CA VAL A 158 15.24 -13.52 -13.11
C VAL A 158 15.03 -13.28 -14.61
N THR A 159 13.99 -12.53 -15.00
CA THR A 159 13.63 -12.35 -16.43
C THR A 159 13.02 -10.98 -16.76
N SER A 160 12.46 -10.25 -15.80
CA SER A 160 11.96 -8.89 -16.02
C SER A 160 12.92 -7.84 -15.48
N THR A 161 13.29 -6.88 -16.31
CA THR A 161 14.09 -5.70 -15.94
C THR A 161 13.30 -4.71 -15.07
N ALA A 162 11.99 -4.91 -14.91
CA ALA A 162 11.11 -4.08 -14.08
C ALA A 162 10.27 -4.97 -13.14
N LEU A 163 10.23 -4.59 -11.86
CA LEU A 163 9.38 -5.23 -10.86
C LEU A 163 7.93 -4.84 -11.10
N ALA A 164 7.02 -5.81 -10.96
CA ALA A 164 5.60 -5.53 -11.04
C ALA A 164 5.20 -4.57 -9.92
N THR A 165 4.43 -3.54 -10.27
CA THR A 165 4.00 -2.50 -9.33
C THR A 165 2.76 -2.88 -8.54
N ASN A 166 1.98 -3.85 -9.02
CA ASN A 166 0.73 -4.30 -8.43
C ASN A 166 0.75 -5.82 -8.23
N ALA A 167 -0.11 -6.32 -7.34
CA ALA A 167 -0.24 -7.74 -7.05
C ALA A 167 -1.70 -8.12 -6.76
N SER A 168 -2.02 -9.39 -6.97
CA SER A 168 -3.28 -10.01 -6.56
C SER A 168 -2.99 -11.28 -5.78
N ILE A 169 -3.64 -11.43 -4.64
CA ILE A 169 -3.52 -12.59 -3.76
C ILE A 169 -4.85 -13.34 -3.83
N PHE A 170 -4.81 -14.57 -4.32
CA PHE A 170 -5.93 -15.48 -4.37
C PHE A 170 -5.93 -16.34 -3.12
N ILE A 171 -7.04 -16.33 -2.40
CA ILE A 171 -7.27 -17.21 -1.25
C ILE A 171 -8.30 -18.24 -1.68
N LEU A 172 -7.86 -19.50 -1.80
CA LEU A 172 -8.69 -20.61 -2.21
C LEU A 172 -9.21 -21.37 -0.99
N SER A 173 -10.37 -22.00 -1.16
CA SER A 173 -10.97 -22.87 -0.14
C SER A 173 -11.60 -24.09 -0.80
N PHE A 174 -12.04 -25.03 0.02
CA PHE A 174 -12.77 -26.20 -0.45
C PHE A 174 -14.10 -25.78 -1.09
N SER A 175 -14.48 -26.53 -2.12
CA SER A 175 -15.74 -26.37 -2.83
C SER A 175 -16.56 -27.63 -2.68
N ALA A 176 -17.86 -27.47 -2.39
CA ALA A 176 -18.82 -28.57 -2.44
C ALA A 176 -19.26 -28.91 -3.88
N GLN A 177 -18.91 -28.07 -4.86
CA GLN A 177 -19.27 -28.26 -6.26
C GLN A 177 -18.22 -29.15 -6.95
N ALA A 178 -18.69 -30.20 -7.62
CA ALA A 178 -17.82 -31.07 -8.41
C ALA A 178 -17.07 -30.29 -9.49
N LYS A 179 -15.81 -30.66 -9.69
CA LYS A 179 -14.90 -30.08 -10.71
C LYS A 179 -14.71 -28.55 -10.63
N LYS A 180 -14.84 -27.98 -9.44
CA LYS A 180 -14.64 -26.54 -9.19
C LYS A 180 -13.87 -26.32 -7.89
N MET A 181 -12.91 -25.41 -7.90
CA MET A 181 -12.30 -24.83 -6.70
C MET A 181 -13.05 -23.55 -6.31
N ARG A 182 -13.14 -23.29 -5.01
CA ARG A 182 -13.74 -22.06 -4.49
C ARG A 182 -12.65 -21.02 -4.27
N VAL A 183 -12.91 -19.80 -4.72
CA VAL A 183 -12.14 -18.62 -4.34
C VAL A 183 -12.88 -17.96 -3.19
N GLN A 184 -12.30 -18.01 -1.99
CA GLN A 184 -12.90 -17.43 -0.80
C GLN A 184 -12.78 -15.90 -0.81
N ALA A 185 -11.59 -15.41 -1.14
CA ALA A 185 -11.32 -13.98 -1.22
C ALA A 185 -10.19 -13.69 -2.21
N ILE A 186 -10.20 -12.49 -2.76
CA ILE A 186 -9.09 -11.93 -3.53
C ILE A 186 -8.67 -10.62 -2.88
N TYR A 187 -7.37 -10.47 -2.64
CA TYR A 187 -6.78 -9.22 -2.19
C TYR A 187 -5.96 -8.59 -3.32
N ASP A 188 -6.37 -7.40 -3.75
CA ASP A 188 -5.64 -6.62 -4.76
C ASP A 188 -4.83 -5.53 -4.09
N ILE A 189 -3.54 -5.50 -4.35
CA ILE A 189 -2.60 -4.45 -3.93
C ILE A 189 -2.25 -3.64 -5.17
N ASP A 190 -2.57 -2.34 -5.16
CA ASP A 190 -2.31 -1.43 -6.27
C ASP A 190 -1.45 -0.25 -5.79
N VAL A 191 -0.34 0.00 -6.50
CA VAL A 191 0.52 1.16 -6.32
C VAL A 191 0.64 1.89 -7.65
N ILE A 192 -0.02 3.04 -7.75
CA ILE A 192 -0.10 3.85 -8.96
C ILE A 192 0.77 5.08 -8.78
N ARG A 193 1.78 5.24 -9.63
CA ARG A 193 2.64 6.42 -9.65
C ARG A 193 2.04 7.52 -10.51
N PHE A 194 1.99 8.73 -9.97
CA PHE A 194 1.62 9.95 -10.67
C PHE A 194 2.85 10.84 -10.83
N SER A 195 3.27 11.02 -12.07
CA SER A 195 4.53 11.67 -12.45
C SER A 195 4.36 12.96 -13.23
N THR A 196 3.15 13.23 -13.73
CA THR A 196 2.86 14.34 -14.62
C THR A 196 2.29 15.50 -13.79
N GLY A 197 3.18 16.36 -13.27
CA GLY A 197 2.78 17.56 -12.53
C GLY A 197 1.92 18.49 -13.39
N GLY A 198 0.94 19.16 -12.78
CA GLY A 198 0.02 20.09 -13.44
C GLY A 198 -1.44 19.81 -13.11
N THR A 199 -2.00 18.74 -13.69
CA THR A 199 -3.39 18.30 -13.46
C THR A 199 -3.51 17.07 -12.55
N GLN A 200 -2.39 16.42 -12.22
CA GLN A 200 -2.35 15.27 -11.33
C GLN A 200 -1.41 15.56 -10.14
N PRO A 201 -1.73 15.06 -8.94
CA PRO A 201 -0.85 15.21 -7.79
C PRO A 201 0.43 14.38 -8.00
N LEU A 202 1.60 14.95 -7.71
CA LEU A 202 2.85 14.20 -7.75
C LEU A 202 2.92 13.24 -6.57
N GLY A 203 3.22 11.96 -6.82
CA GLY A 203 3.36 10.96 -5.75
C GLY A 203 2.80 9.59 -6.13
N PHE A 204 2.31 8.86 -5.14
CA PHE A 204 1.82 7.50 -5.31
C PHE A 204 0.46 7.31 -4.64
N HIS A 205 -0.52 6.80 -5.39
CA HIS A 205 -1.74 6.28 -4.80
C HIS A 205 -1.57 4.79 -4.55
N ALA A 206 -1.65 4.39 -3.27
CA ALA A 206 -1.63 3.00 -2.90
C ALA A 206 -2.99 2.57 -2.34
N SER A 207 -3.42 1.36 -2.68
CA SER A 207 -4.64 0.78 -2.14
C SER A 207 -4.53 -0.71 -1.97
N VAL A 208 -5.13 -1.24 -0.91
CA VAL A 208 -5.37 -2.68 -0.76
C VAL A 208 -6.87 -2.88 -0.64
N LYS A 209 -7.37 -3.83 -1.42
CA LYS A 209 -8.80 -4.11 -1.56
C LYS A 209 -9.04 -5.60 -1.38
N ARG A 210 -10.09 -5.95 -0.64
CA ARG A 210 -10.59 -7.30 -0.47
C ARG A 210 -11.88 -7.47 -1.25
N PHE A 211 -11.95 -8.53 -2.03
CA PHE A 211 -13.14 -8.97 -2.76
C PHE A 211 -13.60 -10.29 -2.17
N THR A 212 -14.90 -10.41 -1.89
CA THR A 212 -15.53 -11.59 -1.28
C THR A 212 -16.88 -11.86 -1.94
N ASP A 213 -17.52 -12.95 -1.55
CA ASP A 213 -18.87 -13.26 -2.02
C ASP A 213 -19.85 -12.09 -1.82
N PRO A 214 -20.70 -11.79 -2.81
CA PRO A 214 -21.77 -10.83 -2.66
C PRO A 214 -22.82 -11.30 -1.66
N TYR A 215 -23.45 -10.34 -1.00
CA TYR A 215 -24.63 -10.57 -0.19
C TYR A 215 -25.84 -9.85 -0.80
N PRO A 216 -26.98 -10.53 -1.04
CA PRO A 216 -27.18 -11.97 -0.87
C PRO A 216 -26.40 -12.81 -1.90
N LEU A 217 -26.12 -14.07 -1.56
CA LEU A 217 -25.43 -15.00 -2.45
C LEU A 217 -26.26 -15.23 -3.72
N PRO A 218 -25.66 -15.08 -4.92
CA PRO A 218 -26.33 -15.39 -6.17
C PRO A 218 -26.71 -16.86 -6.24
N THR A 219 -27.89 -17.15 -6.80
CA THR A 219 -28.34 -18.53 -7.07
C THR A 219 -27.54 -19.19 -8.20
N ASN A 220 -26.88 -18.41 -9.06
CA ASN A 220 -26.02 -18.92 -10.13
C ASN A 220 -24.66 -19.37 -9.58
N THR A 221 -24.12 -20.47 -10.12
CA THR A 221 -22.81 -21.02 -9.72
C THR A 221 -21.61 -20.35 -10.39
N THR A 222 -21.86 -19.27 -11.14
CA THR A 222 -20.85 -18.45 -11.82
C THR A 222 -21.14 -16.99 -11.53
N TYR A 223 -20.37 -16.41 -10.63
CA TYR A 223 -20.43 -14.98 -10.31
C TYR A 223 -19.03 -14.49 -9.92
N ASN A 224 -18.88 -13.17 -9.91
CA ASN A 224 -17.66 -12.51 -9.49
C ASN A 224 -17.77 -12.04 -8.03
N LEU A 225 -16.65 -12.09 -7.34
CA LEU A 225 -16.49 -11.50 -6.02
C LEU A 225 -16.66 -9.98 -6.11
N VAL A 226 -17.28 -9.39 -5.09
CA VAL A 226 -17.56 -7.95 -5.00
C VAL A 226 -16.66 -7.28 -3.94
N PRO A 227 -16.40 -5.96 -4.06
CA PRO A 227 -15.63 -5.24 -3.05
C PRO A 227 -16.28 -5.35 -1.67
N ALA A 228 -15.51 -5.77 -0.68
CA ALA A 228 -15.99 -5.99 0.70
C ALA A 228 -15.26 -5.14 1.74
N GLY A 229 -14.00 -4.80 1.47
CA GLY A 229 -13.19 -3.97 2.35
C GLY A 229 -12.03 -3.36 1.59
N HIS A 230 -11.60 -2.17 1.99
CA HIS A 230 -10.45 -1.53 1.39
C HIS A 230 -9.87 -0.45 2.29
N TYR A 231 -8.61 -0.11 2.03
CA TYR A 231 -8.05 1.17 2.40
C TYR A 231 -7.27 1.75 1.22
N SER A 232 -7.17 3.07 1.19
CA SER A 232 -6.36 3.81 0.23
C SER A 232 -5.63 4.93 0.95
N VAL A 233 -4.46 5.25 0.42
CA VAL A 233 -3.59 6.31 0.94
C VAL A 233 -2.77 6.87 -0.19
N PHE A 234 -2.56 8.19 -0.18
CA PHE A 234 -1.70 8.88 -1.11
C PHE A 234 -0.38 9.23 -0.44
N TYR A 235 0.74 8.79 -1.01
CA TYR A 235 2.07 9.14 -0.54
C TYR A 235 2.63 10.30 -1.36
N PRO A 236 2.96 11.44 -0.72
CA PRO A 236 3.71 12.48 -1.39
C PRO A 236 5.14 12.00 -1.72
N PRO A 237 5.85 12.67 -2.64
CA PRO A 237 7.25 12.38 -2.92
C PRO A 237 8.09 12.52 -1.66
N ALA A 238 9.09 11.67 -1.48
CA ALA A 238 9.99 11.73 -0.33
C ALA A 238 10.83 13.02 -0.34
N ASN A 239 11.14 13.55 -1.53
CA ASN A 239 11.69 14.88 -1.71
C ASN A 239 10.55 15.94 -1.64
N PRO A 240 10.46 16.75 -0.57
CA PRO A 240 9.38 17.73 -0.42
C PRO A 240 9.45 18.88 -1.43
N ALA A 241 10.59 19.07 -2.09
CA ALA A 241 10.78 20.06 -3.13
C ALA A 241 10.54 19.51 -4.55
N ALA A 242 10.07 18.26 -4.68
CA ALA A 242 9.82 17.63 -5.96
C ALA A 242 8.80 18.42 -6.81
N ARG A 243 9.20 18.73 -8.04
CA ARG A 243 8.36 19.41 -9.05
C ARG A 243 8.16 18.55 -10.30
N VAL A 244 9.04 17.58 -10.52
CA VAL A 244 9.01 16.68 -11.68
C VAL A 244 9.28 15.23 -11.26
N ALA A 245 8.91 14.29 -12.12
CA ALA A 245 9.05 12.85 -11.88
C ALA A 245 10.48 12.40 -11.51
N THR A 246 11.49 13.07 -12.07
CA THR A 246 12.90 12.76 -11.85
C THR A 246 13.34 13.06 -10.43
N ASP A 247 12.69 14.00 -9.74
CA ASP A 247 13.05 14.42 -8.37
C ASP A 247 12.79 13.34 -7.32
N PHE A 248 11.96 12.35 -7.67
CA PHE A 248 11.61 11.20 -6.84
C PHE A 248 11.67 9.89 -7.65
N ALA A 249 12.61 9.80 -8.61
CA ALA A 249 12.76 8.65 -9.49
C ALA A 249 12.97 7.32 -8.74
N LYS A 250 13.61 7.39 -7.58
CA LYS A 250 13.96 6.24 -6.74
C LYS A 250 12.88 5.87 -5.72
N ASP A 251 11.84 6.68 -5.58
CA ASP A 251 10.70 6.34 -4.75
C ASP A 251 9.90 5.22 -5.39
N GLY A 252 9.29 4.39 -4.56
CA GLY A 252 8.47 3.28 -5.01
C GLY A 252 8.36 2.20 -3.96
N PHE A 253 7.40 1.30 -4.09
CA PHE A 253 7.11 0.26 -3.11
C PHE A 253 7.04 -1.09 -3.80
N THR A 254 8.22 -1.64 -4.11
CA THR A 254 8.38 -2.95 -4.75
C THR A 254 9.61 -3.67 -4.16
N PRO A 255 9.61 -5.02 -4.11
CA PRO A 255 8.51 -5.91 -4.49
C PRO A 255 7.34 -5.91 -3.49
N LEU A 256 6.13 -6.24 -3.96
CA LEU A 256 4.96 -6.40 -3.08
C LEU A 256 4.89 -7.78 -2.41
N PHE A 257 5.53 -8.78 -3.00
CA PHE A 257 5.71 -10.09 -2.38
C PHE A 257 6.96 -10.78 -2.94
N VAL A 258 7.46 -11.77 -2.20
CA VAL A 258 8.51 -12.71 -2.61
C VAL A 258 8.03 -14.11 -2.27
N THR A 259 8.24 -15.06 -3.19
CA THR A 259 7.85 -16.46 -3.01
C THR A 259 9.04 -17.35 -2.66
N PHE A 260 8.80 -18.33 -1.79
CA PHE A 260 9.72 -19.39 -1.44
C PHE A 260 9.04 -20.72 -1.74
N GLU A 261 9.56 -21.47 -2.69
CA GLU A 261 9.06 -22.80 -3.06
C GLU A 261 9.74 -23.88 -2.22
N ARG A 262 9.22 -25.11 -2.24
CA ARG A 262 9.81 -26.21 -1.46
C ARG A 262 11.17 -26.63 -2.04
N HIS A 263 12.14 -26.90 -1.16
CA HIS A 263 13.51 -27.24 -1.57
C HIS A 263 13.64 -28.47 -2.48
N THR A 264 12.70 -29.41 -2.39
CA THR A 264 12.68 -30.62 -3.21
C THR A 264 12.26 -30.37 -4.65
N ARG A 265 11.94 -29.13 -5.03
CA ARG A 265 11.53 -28.75 -6.39
C ARG A 265 12.64 -28.03 -7.15
N LEU A 266 12.42 -27.91 -8.46
CA LEU A 266 13.31 -27.27 -9.43
C LEU A 266 13.61 -25.81 -9.05
N ALA A 267 14.64 -25.63 -8.23
CA ALA A 267 15.37 -24.38 -8.16
C ALA A 267 15.97 -24.10 -9.55
N GLN A 268 15.26 -23.31 -10.36
CA GLN A 268 15.81 -22.92 -11.65
C GLN A 268 17.03 -22.05 -11.42
N ARG A 269 18.19 -22.54 -11.88
CA ARG A 269 19.48 -21.89 -11.76
C ARG A 269 19.42 -20.49 -12.39
N GLU A 270 19.41 -19.46 -11.56
CA GLU A 270 19.68 -18.09 -11.99
C GLU A 270 21.15 -18.02 -12.45
N SER A 271 21.51 -17.04 -13.29
CA SER A 271 22.89 -16.91 -13.81
C SER A 271 23.95 -16.83 -12.69
N THR A 272 25.22 -16.96 -13.08
CA THR A 272 26.43 -17.48 -12.40
C THR A 272 26.73 -17.24 -10.89
N ALA A 273 25.82 -16.87 -10.00
CA ALA A 273 26.18 -16.78 -8.58
C ALA A 273 25.15 -17.22 -7.54
N ILE A 274 23.84 -17.01 -7.69
CA ILE A 274 22.92 -17.15 -6.53
C ILE A 274 21.52 -17.49 -7.02
N ASP A 275 20.92 -18.55 -6.46
CA ASP A 275 19.47 -18.77 -6.58
C ASP A 275 18.79 -17.91 -5.51
N ARG A 276 18.48 -16.65 -5.87
CA ARG A 276 18.26 -15.61 -4.89
C ARG A 276 17.01 -15.86 -4.06
N PHE A 277 15.97 -16.48 -4.62
CA PHE A 277 14.74 -16.81 -3.89
C PHE A 277 13.95 -17.90 -4.58
N LYS A 278 14.08 -19.16 -4.13
CA LYS A 278 13.15 -20.25 -4.50
C LYS A 278 13.01 -21.34 -3.43
N LEU A 279 13.79 -21.32 -2.35
CA LEU A 279 13.95 -22.50 -1.50
C LEU A 279 13.51 -22.23 -0.06
N ALA A 280 12.45 -22.90 0.35
CA ALA A 280 12.00 -23.12 1.71
C ALA A 280 12.34 -24.56 2.11
N ALA A 281 12.84 -24.73 3.34
CA ALA A 281 13.32 -26.03 3.82
C ALA A 281 12.23 -27.11 3.84
N GLU A 282 10.95 -26.77 4.06
CA GLU A 282 9.90 -27.78 4.11
C GLU A 282 8.61 -27.33 3.42
N ARG A 283 8.09 -26.17 3.82
CA ARG A 283 6.79 -25.67 3.34
C ARG A 283 6.97 -24.39 2.53
N PRO A 284 6.36 -24.29 1.34
CA PRO A 284 6.41 -23.07 0.55
C PRO A 284 5.61 -21.95 1.23
N PHE A 285 6.11 -20.72 1.14
CA PHE A 285 5.50 -19.54 1.76
C PHE A 285 5.82 -18.26 0.98
N TYR A 286 5.17 -17.17 1.36
CA TYR A 286 5.42 -15.83 0.82
C TYR A 286 5.79 -14.86 1.93
N PHE A 287 6.66 -13.92 1.60
CA PHE A 287 6.66 -12.62 2.26
C PHE A 287 5.81 -11.67 1.44
N ILE A 288 4.89 -10.96 2.11
CA ILE A 288 3.96 -10.02 1.47
C ILE A 288 4.06 -8.69 2.21
N TRP A 289 4.17 -7.59 1.48
CA TRP A 289 4.23 -6.24 2.03
C TRP A 289 3.04 -5.44 1.55
N TRP A 290 2.32 -4.84 2.50
CA TRP A 290 1.27 -3.87 2.20
C TRP A 290 1.76 -2.44 2.47
N PRO A 291 1.29 -1.45 1.69
CA PRO A 291 1.61 -0.04 1.93
C PRO A 291 1.09 0.43 3.28
N ASP A 292 1.97 0.95 4.15
CA ASP A 292 1.62 1.42 5.50
C ASP A 292 1.04 2.84 5.50
N PRO A 293 -0.25 3.04 5.83
CA PRO A 293 -0.84 4.38 5.86
C PRO A 293 -0.21 5.35 6.87
N ALA A 294 0.56 4.86 7.84
CA ALA A 294 1.32 5.68 8.79
C ALA A 294 2.71 6.09 8.27
N ALA A 295 3.21 5.48 7.19
CA ALA A 295 4.45 5.91 6.56
C ALA A 295 4.24 7.24 5.83
N ARG A 296 5.19 8.18 5.97
CA ARG A 296 5.05 9.53 5.37
C ARG A 296 5.21 9.54 3.85
N HIS A 297 6.03 8.66 3.31
CA HIS A 297 6.37 8.60 1.89
C HIS A 297 6.93 7.22 1.51
N LEU A 298 7.03 6.95 0.20
CA LEU A 298 7.62 5.72 -0.34
C LEU A 298 9.07 5.93 -0.84
N GLY A 299 9.84 6.77 -0.13
CA GLY A 299 11.25 7.04 -0.41
C GLY A 299 12.14 5.80 -0.41
N GLU A 300 13.23 5.86 -1.17
CA GLU A 300 14.22 4.78 -1.27
C GLU A 300 14.76 4.39 0.12
N GLN A 301 14.85 3.08 0.36
CA GLN A 301 15.57 2.55 1.51
C GLN A 301 16.81 1.80 1.03
N ALA A 302 17.95 2.13 1.62
CA ALA A 302 19.22 1.50 1.27
C ALA A 302 19.16 -0.01 1.55
N ASN A 303 19.55 -0.79 0.57
CA ASN A 303 19.69 -2.22 0.72
C ASN A 303 21.07 -2.55 1.29
N THR A 304 21.11 -3.03 2.54
CA THR A 304 22.36 -3.34 3.25
C THR A 304 22.78 -4.80 3.12
N ALA A 305 22.01 -5.64 2.43
CA ALA A 305 22.35 -7.04 2.25
C ALA A 305 23.48 -7.20 1.22
N ALA A 306 24.41 -8.11 1.49
CA ALA A 306 25.48 -8.43 0.56
C ALA A 306 24.91 -8.93 -0.78
N ALA A 307 25.54 -8.56 -1.90
CA ALA A 307 25.04 -8.91 -3.21
C ALA A 307 25.04 -10.41 -3.54
N SER A 308 25.75 -11.20 -2.71
CA SER A 308 25.81 -12.66 -2.74
C SER A 308 24.65 -13.34 -1.99
N LEU A 309 23.89 -12.59 -1.21
CA LEU A 309 22.87 -13.14 -0.34
C LEU A 309 21.49 -13.03 -0.99
N PRO A 310 20.62 -14.05 -0.81
CA PRO A 310 19.19 -13.97 -1.11
C PRO A 310 18.62 -12.61 -0.78
N GLN A 311 18.70 -12.22 0.50
CA GLN A 311 18.11 -11.03 1.12
C GLN A 311 18.27 -9.74 0.30
N GLN A 312 19.27 -9.64 -0.57
CA GLN A 312 19.40 -8.55 -1.53
C GLN A 312 18.13 -8.25 -2.36
N ALA A 313 17.23 -9.18 -2.70
CA ALA A 313 16.05 -8.75 -3.50
C ALA A 313 14.89 -8.15 -2.69
N TYR A 314 14.90 -8.20 -1.34
CA TYR A 314 13.82 -7.64 -0.52
C TYR A 314 14.26 -6.91 0.74
N ASN A 315 15.53 -6.95 1.15
CA ASN A 315 15.95 -6.38 2.44
C ASN A 315 15.72 -4.87 2.52
N HIS A 316 15.67 -4.17 1.39
CA HIS A 316 15.25 -2.77 1.37
C HIS A 316 13.78 -2.58 1.80
N MET A 317 12.92 -3.60 1.72
CA MET A 317 11.56 -3.57 2.24
C MET A 317 11.47 -3.73 3.76
N ALA A 318 12.55 -4.18 4.42
CA ALA A 318 12.57 -4.33 5.88
C ALA A 318 12.42 -2.96 6.55
N GLY A 319 11.40 -2.79 7.39
CA GLY A 319 11.13 -1.52 8.08
C GLY A 319 10.45 -0.44 7.23
N ARG A 320 10.12 -0.72 5.95
CA ARG A 320 9.32 0.20 5.12
C ARG A 320 7.84 0.20 5.43
N THR A 321 7.36 -0.87 6.06
CA THR A 321 5.97 -1.05 6.43
C THR A 321 5.89 -1.89 7.69
N SER A 322 4.94 -1.57 8.56
CA SER A 322 4.52 -2.44 9.66
C SER A 322 3.63 -3.60 9.20
N PHE A 323 3.08 -3.53 7.97
CA PHE A 323 2.23 -4.55 7.36
C PHE A 323 3.04 -5.52 6.50
N MET A 324 3.94 -6.27 7.16
CA MET A 324 4.63 -7.42 6.57
C MET A 324 3.96 -8.72 7.03
N PHE A 325 3.68 -9.61 6.09
CA PHE A 325 3.07 -10.92 6.36
C PHE A 325 4.00 -12.04 5.91
N THR A 326 4.03 -13.11 6.71
CA THR A 326 4.56 -14.40 6.29
C THR A 326 3.39 -15.34 6.11
N VAL A 327 3.11 -15.76 4.88
CA VAL A 327 1.91 -16.52 4.54
C VAL A 327 2.29 -17.87 3.94
N PRO A 328 1.90 -19.00 4.55
CA PRO A 328 2.11 -20.30 3.92
C PRO A 328 1.28 -20.42 2.65
N MET A 329 1.86 -21.02 1.60
CA MET A 329 1.14 -21.25 0.34
C MET A 329 0.02 -22.28 0.51
N PHE A 330 0.16 -23.21 1.45
CA PHE A 330 -0.84 -24.22 1.81
C PHE A 330 -1.04 -24.23 3.33
N PRO A 331 -1.89 -23.35 3.88
CA PRO A 331 -2.06 -23.21 5.34
C PRO A 331 -2.62 -24.47 6.02
N THR A 332 -3.41 -25.27 5.31
CA THR A 332 -4.09 -26.46 5.85
C THR A 332 -3.28 -27.76 5.74
N LEU A 333 -2.09 -27.73 5.14
CA LEU A 333 -1.18 -28.88 4.99
C LEU A 333 -0.01 -28.78 5.95
#